data_AF-A0A3N5FSA5-F1
#
_entry.id   AF-A0A3N5FSA5-F1
#
_cell.length_a   1.000
_cell.length_b   1.000
_cell.length_c   1.000
_cell.angle_alpha   90.00
_cell.angle_beta   90.00
_cell.angle_gamma   90.00
#
_symmetry.space_group_name_H-M   'P 1'
#
loop_
_entity.id
_entity.type
_entity.pdbx_description
1 polymer ?
#
loop_
_entity_poly.entity_id
_entity_poly.type
_entity_poly.pdbx_seq_one_letter_code
_entity_poly.pdbx_strand_id
1 'polypeptide(L)'
;MPTTGVLPSTDGPSDAPRTLLVKPRRITVAELEAAINRARAAQPASGAESSLTLEVATLGALYGRLIWERREAVEIDALTDGERVALGLWLPPA
;
A
#
# COMPACT_ATOMS: atom_id res chain seq x y z
N MET A 1 -50.09 37.04 25.30
CA MET A 1 -48.79 37.72 25.43
C MET A 1 -47.71 36.65 25.64
N PRO A 2 -46.52 36.84 25.06
CA PRO A 2 -45.66 35.82 24.40
C PRO A 2 -44.85 34.97 25.41
N THR A 3 -44.11 33.89 25.09
CA THR A 3 -42.98 33.83 24.13
C THR A 3 -42.49 32.38 23.97
N THR A 4 -42.33 31.97 22.71
CA THR A 4 -41.23 31.18 22.11
C THR A 4 -40.42 30.22 23.00
N GLY A 5 -40.48 28.94 22.64
CA GLY A 5 -39.46 27.94 22.96
C GLY A 5 -39.28 26.97 21.79
N VAL A 6 -38.52 27.40 20.78
CA VAL A 6 -38.02 26.58 19.67
C VAL A 6 -37.19 25.43 20.23
N LEU A 7 -37.55 24.18 19.91
CA LEU A 7 -36.64 23.05 20.04
C LEU A 7 -35.82 22.94 18.74
N PRO A 8 -34.48 22.93 18.80
CA PRO A 8 -33.67 22.70 17.62
C PRO A 8 -33.77 21.23 17.21
N SER A 9 -34.19 20.99 15.97
CA SER A 9 -34.02 19.73 15.26
C SER A 9 -32.56 19.27 15.40
N THR A 10 -32.37 18.09 15.95
CA THR A 10 -31.10 17.38 15.86
C THR A 10 -30.93 16.90 14.41
N ASP A 11 -30.50 17.80 13.53
CA ASP A 11 -29.75 17.43 12.34
C ASP A 11 -28.42 16.83 12.83
N GLY A 12 -28.45 15.52 13.11
CA GLY A 12 -27.22 14.77 13.25
C GLY A 12 -26.40 14.95 11.97
N PRO A 13 -25.07 15.11 12.04
CA PRO A 13 -24.28 15.15 10.83
C PRO A 13 -24.55 13.85 10.06
N SER A 14 -25.20 14.00 8.91
CA SER A 14 -25.22 13.01 7.85
C SER A 14 -23.77 12.60 7.63
N ASP A 15 -23.39 11.45 8.18
CA ASP A 15 -22.13 10.77 7.89
C ASP A 15 -22.24 10.29 6.44
N ALA A 16 -22.14 11.26 5.53
CA ALA A 16 -21.84 10.99 4.14
C ALA A 16 -20.56 10.15 4.19
N PRO A 17 -20.53 8.98 3.53
CA PRO A 17 -19.31 8.20 3.48
C PRO A 17 -18.26 9.16 2.94
N ARG A 18 -17.26 9.45 3.78
CA ARG A 18 -16.08 10.19 3.36
C ARG A 18 -15.48 9.34 2.27
N THR A 19 -15.83 9.65 1.02
CA THR A 19 -15.11 9.21 -0.16
C THR A 19 -13.76 9.92 -0.05
N LEU A 20 -12.92 9.39 0.83
CA LEU A 20 -11.49 9.51 0.72
C LEU A 20 -11.25 8.99 -0.69
N LEU A 21 -10.99 9.93 -1.59
CA LEU A 21 -10.38 9.64 -2.86
C LEU A 21 -9.06 8.96 -2.51
N VAL A 22 -9.11 7.66 -2.30
CA VAL A 22 -7.95 6.81 -2.18
C VAL A 22 -7.35 6.94 -3.56
N LYS A 23 -6.40 7.87 -3.73
CA LYS A 23 -5.59 7.89 -4.94
C LYS A 23 -5.11 6.46 -5.10
N PRO A 24 -5.40 5.78 -6.22
CA PRO A 24 -4.80 4.49 -6.45
C PRO A 24 -3.30 4.78 -6.48
N ARG A 25 -2.62 4.36 -5.41
CA ARG A 25 -1.20 4.64 -5.25
C ARG A 25 -0.53 3.66 -6.19
N ARG A 26 -0.25 4.14 -7.39
CA ARG A 26 0.55 3.43 -8.37
C ARG A 26 1.96 3.27 -7.81
N ILE A 27 2.46 2.04 -7.80
CA ILE A 27 3.81 1.68 -7.37
C ILE A 27 4.65 1.46 -8.62
N THR A 28 5.69 2.26 -8.77
CA THR A 28 6.62 2.15 -9.90
C THR A 28 7.60 1.00 -9.71
N VAL A 29 8.17 0.51 -10.82
CA VAL A 29 9.27 -0.46 -10.80
C VAL A 29 10.45 0.06 -9.97
N ALA A 30 10.74 1.36 -10.02
CA ALA A 30 11.80 1.98 -9.24
C ALA A 30 11.53 1.96 -7.72
N GLU A 31 10.31 2.26 -7.29
CA GLU A 31 9.93 2.16 -5.87
C GLU A 31 9.96 0.71 -5.38
N LEU A 32 9.53 -0.23 -6.22
CA LEU A 32 9.61 -1.66 -5.93
C LEU A 32 11.06 -2.14 -5.81
N GLU A 33 11.94 -1.71 -6.71
CA GLU A 33 13.38 -1.99 -6.63
C GLU A 33 14.00 -1.42 -5.35
N ALA A 34 13.64 -0.19 -4.97
CA ALA A 34 14.07 0.41 -3.72
C ALA A 34 13.61 -0.40 -2.49
N ALA A 35 12.36 -0.89 -2.49
CA ALA A 35 11.84 -1.76 -1.43
C ALA A 35 12.61 -3.09 -1.34
N ILE A 36 12.89 -3.73 -2.48
CA ILE A 36 13.69 -4.97 -2.54
C ILE A 36 15.10 -4.73 -1.99
N ASN A 37 15.76 -3.66 -2.42
CA ASN A 37 17.11 -3.33 -1.98
C ASN A 37 17.17 -3.05 -0.48
N ARG A 38 16.18 -2.32 0.06
CA ARG A 38 16.05 -2.09 1.50
C ARG A 38 15.87 -3.39 2.27
N ALA A 39 14.99 -4.27 1.79
CA ALA A 39 14.72 -5.55 2.43
C ALA A 39 15.97 -6.44 2.46
N ARG A 40 16.71 -6.53 1.34
CA ARG A 40 17.99 -7.26 1.26
C ARG A 40 19.09 -6.66 2.14
N ALA A 41 19.11 -5.33 2.31
CA ALA A 41 20.06 -4.68 3.20
C ALA A 41 19.75 -4.93 4.68
N ALA A 42 18.46 -4.96 5.04
CA ALA A 42 18.01 -5.26 6.40
C ALA A 42 18.15 -6.75 6.77
N GLN A 43 18.02 -7.64 5.78
CA GLN A 43 18.10 -9.09 5.93
C GLN A 43 19.09 -9.65 4.91
N PRO A 44 20.41 -9.46 5.11
CA PRO A 44 21.39 -10.05 4.22
C PRO A 44 21.30 -11.57 4.30
N ALA A 45 21.07 -12.22 3.16
CA ALA A 45 21.10 -13.69 3.06
C ALA A 45 22.44 -14.19 3.61
N SER A 46 22.40 -14.86 4.75
CA SER A 46 23.59 -15.28 5.50
C SER A 46 23.66 -16.80 5.49
N GLY A 47 24.73 -17.38 4.93
CA GLY A 47 24.97 -18.82 4.87
C GLY A 47 24.83 -19.44 3.46
N ALA A 48 25.19 -20.73 3.36
CA ALA A 48 25.13 -21.50 2.10
C ALA A 48 23.70 -21.65 1.56
N GLU A 49 22.71 -21.59 2.45
CA GLU A 49 21.29 -21.57 2.14
C GLU A 49 20.85 -20.11 1.97
N SER A 50 21.13 -19.51 0.82
CA SER A 50 20.68 -18.13 0.48
C SER A 50 19.15 -18.08 0.31
N SER A 51 18.42 -18.29 1.39
CA SER A 51 16.96 -18.27 1.42
C SER A 51 16.48 -16.84 1.60
N LEU A 52 15.78 -16.32 0.59
CA LEU A 52 15.07 -15.05 0.71
C LEU A 52 13.92 -15.22 1.72
N THR A 53 13.65 -14.17 2.49
CA THR A 53 12.42 -14.11 3.27
C THR A 53 11.21 -14.06 2.34
N LEU A 54 10.04 -14.48 2.84
CA LEU A 54 8.82 -14.57 2.04
C LEU A 54 8.47 -13.21 1.42
N GLU A 55 8.68 -12.13 2.17
CA GLU A 55 8.43 -10.76 1.72
C GLU A 55 9.34 -10.38 0.55
N VAL A 56 10.64 -10.67 0.63
CA VAL A 56 11.61 -10.38 -0.44
C VAL A 56 11.31 -11.22 -1.68
N ALA A 57 10.97 -12.50 -1.51
CA ALA A 57 10.56 -13.37 -2.60
C ALA A 57 9.27 -12.86 -3.27
N THR A 58 8.29 -12.40 -2.48
CA THR A 58 7.03 -11.81 -2.97
C THR A 58 7.29 -10.54 -3.79
N LEU A 59 8.11 -9.62 -3.28
CA LEU A 59 8.49 -8.41 -4.01
C LEU A 59 9.27 -8.74 -5.30
N GLY A 60 10.16 -9.71 -5.24
CA GLY A 60 10.92 -10.17 -6.42
C GLY A 60 10.03 -10.79 -7.50
N ALA A 61 9.02 -11.58 -7.10
CA ALA A 61 8.04 -12.14 -8.03
C ALA A 61 7.17 -11.05 -8.66
N LEU A 62 6.72 -10.07 -7.88
CA LEU A 62 6.00 -8.89 -8.40
C LEU A 62 6.86 -8.12 -9.41
N TYR A 63 8.13 -7.88 -9.08
CA TYR A 63 9.06 -7.18 -9.98
C TYR A 63 9.24 -7.95 -11.29
N GLY A 64 9.50 -9.27 -11.20
CA GLY A 64 9.62 -10.13 -12.36
C GLY A 64 8.36 -10.10 -13.26
N ARG A 65 7.17 -10.10 -12.65
CA ARG A 65 5.89 -9.96 -13.37
C ARG A 65 5.82 -8.65 -14.15
N LEU A 66 6.18 -7.51 -13.53
CA LEU A 66 6.13 -6.20 -14.20
C LEU A 66 7.09 -6.12 -15.39
N ILE A 67 8.31 -6.65 -15.24
CA ILE A 67 9.27 -6.70 -16.34
C ILE A 67 8.76 -7.59 -17.48
N TRP A 68 8.24 -8.77 -17.17
CA TRP A 68 7.67 -9.70 -18.16
C TRP A 68 6.51 -9.06 -18.94
N GLU A 69 5.61 -8.37 -18.23
CA GLU A 69 4.46 -7.68 -18.81
C GLU A 69 4.81 -6.33 -19.47
N ARG A 70 6.08 -5.90 -19.43
CA ARG A 70 6.56 -4.58 -19.86
C ARG A 70 5.76 -3.43 -19.23
N ARG A 71 5.41 -3.57 -17.95
CA ARG A 71 4.75 -2.53 -17.16
C ARG A 71 5.77 -1.80 -16.31
N GLU A 72 5.70 -0.48 -16.34
CA GLU A 72 6.57 0.37 -15.51
C GLU A 72 6.05 0.57 -14.09
N ALA A 73 4.81 0.12 -13.83
CA ALA A 73 4.15 0.32 -12.56
C ALA A 73 2.86 -0.53 -12.43
N VAL A 74 2.34 -0.61 -11.21
CA VAL A 74 1.12 -1.35 -10.84
C VAL A 74 0.28 -0.55 -9.86
N GLU A 75 -1.04 -0.61 -10.02
CA GLU A 75 -1.98 -0.01 -9.07
C GLU A 75 -2.03 -0.86 -7.79
N ILE A 76 -2.04 -0.23 -6.61
CA ILE A 76 -2.14 -0.95 -5.32
C ILE A 76 -3.36 -1.89 -5.27
N ASP A 77 -4.47 -1.50 -5.88
CA ASP A 77 -5.70 -2.29 -5.88
C ASP A 77 -5.61 -3.56 -6.75
N ALA A 78 -4.66 -3.59 -7.68
CA ALA A 78 -4.36 -4.77 -8.50
C ALA A 78 -3.43 -5.77 -7.79
N LEU A 79 -2.94 -5.43 -6.60
CA LEU A 79 -2.04 -6.28 -5.83
C LEU A 79 -2.82 -7.25 -4.95
N THR A 80 -2.27 -8.45 -4.83
CA THR A 80 -2.66 -9.43 -3.82
C THR A 80 -2.41 -8.90 -2.41
N ASP A 81 -3.09 -9.48 -1.41
CA ASP A 81 -2.89 -9.06 -0.02
C ASP A 81 -1.44 -9.25 0.43
N GLY A 82 -0.78 -10.33 0.01
CA GLY A 82 0.62 -10.60 0.32
C GLY A 82 1.58 -9.55 -0.27
N GLU A 83 1.36 -9.15 -1.52
CA GLU A 83 2.13 -8.08 -2.17
C GLU A 83 1.94 -6.73 -1.45
N ARG A 84 0.70 -6.41 -1.04
CA ARG A 84 0.41 -5.17 -0.28
C ARG A 84 1.09 -5.16 1.08
N VAL A 85 1.07 -6.30 1.79
CA VAL A 85 1.78 -6.44 3.07
C VAL A 85 3.28 -6.27 2.88
N ALA A 86 3.88 -6.97 1.92
CA ALA A 86 5.32 -6.89 1.65
C ALA A 86 5.74 -5.46 1.27
N LEU A 87 4.96 -4.76 0.45
CA LEU A 87 5.19 -3.36 0.12
C LEU A 87 5.06 -2.44 1.33
N GLY A 88 4.05 -2.66 2.17
CA GLY A 88 3.86 -1.87 3.39
C GLY A 88 5.05 -1.97 4.36
N LEU A 89 5.71 -3.13 4.40
CA LEU A 89 6.89 -3.34 5.24
C LEU A 89 8.14 -2.64 4.70
N TRP A 90 8.31 -2.60 3.38
CA TRP A 90 9.61 -2.28 2.78
C TRP A 90 9.65 -0.99 1.96
N LEU A 91 8.49 -0.43 1.55
CA LEU A 91 8.47 0.85 0.88
C LEU A 91 9.14 1.92 1.75
N PRO A 92 10.02 2.77 1.16
CA PRO A 92 10.60 3.89 1.88
C PRO A 92 9.49 4.84 2.37
N PRO A 93 9.67 5.47 3.55
CA PRO A 93 8.80 6.58 3.94
C PRO A 93 8.89 7.69 2.88
N ALA A 94 7.75 8.33 2.62
CA ALA A 94 7.64 9.45 1.69
C ALA A 94 8.32 10.72 2.22
#